data_AF-A0A7C1PJ08-F1
#
_entry.id   AF-A0A7C1PJ08-F1
#
_cell.length_a   1.000
_cell.length_b   1.000
_cell.length_c   1.000
_cell.angle_alpha   90.00
_cell.angle_beta   90.00
_cell.angle_gamma   90.00
#
_symmetry.space_group_name_H-M   'P 1'
#
loop_
_entity.id
_entity.type
_entity.pdbx_description
1 polymer ?
#
loop_
_entity_poly.entity_id
_entity_poly.type
_entity_poly.pdbx_seq_one_letter_code
_entity_poly.pdbx_strand_id
1 'polypeptide(L)'
;MLYDKLARQLELLQELHNKDPFGKEYNAWNAHTKSIIQNLFGSDSLEAQDFCTAGFSAGKNSIPPQEKYRQTLREKQQVLQVLLTRQAE
;
A
#
# COMPACT_ATOMS: atom_id res chain seq x y z
N MET A 1 -0.10 -9.48 16.46
CA MET A 1 1.01 -8.50 16.52
C MET A 1 0.85 -7.50 15.37
N LEU A 2 1.63 -6.41 15.33
CA LEU A 2 1.50 -5.40 14.26
C LEU A 2 1.84 -5.97 12.86
N TYR A 3 2.78 -6.90 12.79
CA TYR A 3 3.10 -7.63 11.55
C TYR A 3 1.95 -8.52 11.04
N ASP A 4 1.22 -9.21 11.91
CA ASP A 4 0.01 -9.94 11.49
C ASP A 4 -1.06 -9.01 10.91
N LYS A 5 -1.19 -7.79 11.46
CA LYS A 5 -2.11 -6.79 10.91
C LYS A 5 -1.66 -6.33 9.53
N LEU A 6 -0.36 -6.19 9.31
CA LEU A 6 0.23 -5.84 8.02
C LEU A 6 0.03 -6.95 6.98
N ALA A 7 0.25 -8.21 7.36
CA ALA A 7 -0.03 -9.38 6.53
C ALA A 7 -1.51 -9.43 6.11
N ARG A 8 -2.43 -9.14 7.03
CA ARG A 8 -3.86 -9.03 6.71
C ARG A 8 -4.17 -7.88 5.74
N GLN A 9 -3.44 -6.75 5.81
CA GLN A 9 -3.63 -5.67 4.83
C GLN A 9 -3.23 -6.11 3.40
N LEU A 10 -2.27 -7.02 3.26
CA LEU A 10 -1.87 -7.58 1.96
C LEU A 10 -2.99 -8.44 1.36
N GLU A 11 -3.72 -9.20 2.17
CA GLU A 11 -4.89 -9.97 1.72
C GLU A 11 -6.04 -9.05 1.29
N LEU A 12 -6.34 -8.02 2.10
CA LEU A 12 -7.39 -7.03 1.78
C LEU A 12 -7.09 -6.25 0.49
N LEU A 13 -5.80 -6.06 0.14
CA LEU A 13 -5.39 -5.43 -1.11
C LEU A 13 -5.91 -6.22 -2.33
N GLN A 14 -5.93 -7.56 -2.27
CA GLN A 14 -6.48 -8.40 -3.35
C GLN A 14 -7.98 -8.15 -3.57
N GLU A 15 -8.72 -7.88 -2.49
CA GLU A 15 -10.16 -7.56 -2.59
C GLU A 15 -10.39 -6.19 -3.24
N LEU A 16 -9.49 -5.22 -3.02
CA LEU A 16 -9.58 -3.89 -3.59
C LEU A 16 -9.43 -3.84 -5.12
N HIS A 17 -8.79 -4.86 -5.74
CA HIS A 17 -8.66 -4.92 -7.20
C HIS A 17 -10.00 -4.93 -7.95
N ASN A 18 -11.06 -5.41 -7.31
CA ASN A 18 -12.40 -5.49 -7.88
C ASN A 18 -13.33 -4.36 -7.42
N LYS A 19 -12.81 -3.38 -6.66
CA LYS A 19 -13.58 -2.26 -6.09
C LYS A 19 -13.39 -0.97 -6.88
N ASP A 20 -14.17 0.04 -6.48
CA ASP A 20 -14.11 1.37 -7.06
C ASP A 20 -12.70 2.00 -6.92
N PRO A 21 -12.06 2.41 -8.03
CA PRO A 21 -10.73 3.01 -8.01
C PRO A 21 -10.66 4.26 -7.14
N PHE A 22 -9.74 4.27 -6.18
CA PHE A 22 -9.56 5.39 -5.25
C PHE A 22 -10.82 5.76 -4.42
N GLY A 23 -11.78 4.83 -4.34
CA GLY A 23 -13.01 5.01 -3.57
C GLY A 23 -12.79 4.92 -2.05
N LYS A 24 -13.89 4.94 -1.29
CA LYS A 24 -13.88 4.95 0.19
C LYS A 24 -13.12 3.76 0.78
N GLU A 25 -13.31 2.56 0.23
CA GLU A 25 -12.67 1.33 0.70
C GLU A 25 -11.14 1.40 0.56
N TYR A 26 -10.66 1.84 -0.61
CA TYR A 26 -9.23 2.05 -0.83
C TYR A 26 -8.66 3.10 0.12
N ASN A 27 -9.33 4.24 0.29
CA ASN A 27 -8.82 5.32 1.15
C ASN A 27 -8.72 4.88 2.61
N ALA A 28 -9.73 4.13 3.10
CA ALA A 28 -9.72 3.56 4.44
C ALA A 28 -8.59 2.54 4.62
N TRP A 29 -8.44 1.60 3.68
CA TRP A 29 -7.36 0.62 3.68
C TRP A 29 -5.99 1.30 3.64
N ASN A 30 -5.79 2.28 2.76
CA ASN A 30 -4.52 2.98 2.61
C ASN A 30 -4.13 3.76 3.88
N ALA A 31 -5.08 4.44 4.51
CA ALA A 31 -4.85 5.14 5.77
C ALA A 31 -4.52 4.18 6.91
N HIS A 32 -5.25 3.07 7.02
CA HIS A 32 -5.02 2.07 8.07
C HIS A 32 -3.67 1.37 7.89
N THR A 33 -3.35 0.95 6.66
CA THR A 33 -2.07 0.32 6.32
C THR A 33 -0.90 1.26 6.61
N LYS A 34 -1.00 2.54 6.22
CA LYS A 34 -0.01 3.56 6.56
C LYS A 34 0.18 3.66 8.08
N SER A 35 -0.90 3.71 8.86
CA SER A 35 -0.82 3.77 10.31
C SER A 35 -0.09 2.55 10.90
N ILE A 36 -0.36 1.35 10.39
CA ILE A 36 0.34 0.14 10.85
C ILE A 36 1.86 0.24 10.56
N ILE A 37 2.23 0.63 9.35
CA ILE A 37 3.65 0.80 8.96
C ILE A 37 4.32 1.86 9.84
N GLN A 38 3.68 3.00 10.06
CA GLN A 38 4.23 4.07 10.92
C GLN A 38 4.39 3.62 12.38
N ASN A 39 3.50 2.77 12.89
CA ASN A 39 3.65 2.20 14.23
C ASN A 39 4.75 1.13 14.31
N LEU A 40 5.05 0.43 13.21
CA LEU A 40 6.10 -0.59 13.14
C LEU A 40 7.50 0.02 13.03
N PHE A 41 7.67 1.01 12.13
CA PHE A 41 8.98 1.52 11.73
C PHE A 41 9.23 2.96 12.17
N GLY A 42 8.20 3.67 12.62
CA GLY A 42 8.22 5.10 12.92
C GLY A 42 7.65 5.94 11.77
N SER A 43 7.11 7.12 12.09
CA SER A 43 6.45 8.00 11.12
C SER A 43 7.37 8.54 10.02
N ASP A 44 8.63 8.78 10.36
CA ASP A 44 9.66 9.34 9.46
C ASP A 44 10.51 8.26 8.78
N SER A 45 10.16 6.99 8.97
CA SER A 45 10.88 5.85 8.38
C SER A 45 10.82 5.86 6.86
N LEU A 46 11.86 5.27 6.25
CA LEU A 46 11.91 5.09 4.79
C LEU A 46 10.73 4.22 4.33
N GLU A 47 10.36 3.20 5.11
CA GLU A 47 9.25 2.29 4.86
C GLU A 47 7.90 3.02 4.77
N ALA A 48 7.66 3.97 5.68
CA ALA A 48 6.44 4.78 5.65
C ALA A 48 6.42 5.74 4.45
N GLN A 49 7.58 6.27 4.06
CA GLN A 49 7.72 7.13 2.89
C GLN A 49 7.50 6.36 1.59
N ASP A 50 8.16 5.20 1.42
CA ASP A 50 8.00 4.31 0.27
C ASP A 50 6.55 3.87 0.08
N PHE A 51 5.85 3.54 1.17
CA PHE A 51 4.43 3.22 1.08
C PHE A 51 3.57 4.42 0.61
N CYS A 52 3.92 5.64 1.02
CA CYS A 52 3.19 6.85 0.62
C CYS A 52 3.43 7.23 -0.85
N THR A 53 4.64 7.02 -1.36
CA THR A 53 5.04 7.34 -2.73
C THR A 53 4.74 6.21 -3.72
N ALA A 54 4.53 4.97 -3.25
CA ALA A 54 4.08 3.86 -4.09
C ALA A 54 2.77 4.21 -4.84
N GLY A 55 2.81 4.10 -6.18
CA GLY A 55 1.73 4.53 -7.07
C GLY A 55 1.92 5.93 -7.68
N PHE A 56 2.85 6.73 -7.15
CA PHE A 56 3.19 8.05 -7.69
C PHE A 56 4.40 7.95 -8.61
N SER A 57 4.20 7.47 -9.84
CA SER A 57 5.19 7.67 -10.89
C SER A 57 5.15 9.12 -11.40
N ALA A 58 6.27 9.85 -11.28
CA ALA A 58 6.45 11.11 -11.98
C ALA A 58 6.48 10.85 -13.50
N GLY A 59 5.57 11.46 -14.27
CA GLY A 59 5.73 11.56 -15.72
C GLY A 59 4.69 10.90 -16.64
N LYS A 60 3.50 10.48 -16.16
CA LYS A 60 2.44 10.00 -17.07
C LYS A 60 1.08 10.59 -16.72
N ASN A 61 0.82 11.82 -17.19
CA ASN A 61 -0.50 12.47 -17.10
C ASN A 61 -1.57 11.86 -18.03
N SER A 62 -1.26 10.77 -18.75
CA SER A 62 -2.14 10.20 -19.77
C SER A 62 -2.50 8.72 -19.54
N ILE A 63 -2.38 8.21 -18.31
CA ILE A 63 -2.88 6.87 -17.99
C ILE A 63 -4.34 6.94 -17.49
N PRO A 64 -5.24 6.05 -17.97
CA PRO A 64 -6.60 5.98 -17.45
C PRO A 64 -6.63 5.77 -15.93
N PRO A 65 -7.60 6.34 -15.21
CA PRO A 65 -7.69 6.22 -13.74
C PRO A 65 -7.64 4.79 -13.21
N GLN A 66 -8.26 3.84 -13.92
CA GLN A 66 -8.22 2.41 -13.57
C GLN A 66 -6.82 1.81 -13.68
N GLU A 67 -6.06 2.18 -14.71
CA GLU A 67 -4.70 1.66 -14.89
C GLU A 67 -3.76 2.25 -13.83
N LYS A 68 -3.90 3.55 -13.54
CA LYS A 68 -3.21 4.20 -12.43
C LYS A 68 -3.52 3.51 -11.10
N TYR A 69 -4.78 3.15 -10.87
CA TYR A 69 -5.21 2.45 -9.67
C TYR A 69 -4.58 1.05 -9.54
N ARG A 70 -4.62 0.25 -10.61
CA ARG A 70 -3.98 -1.08 -10.64
C ARG A 70 -2.47 -1.00 -10.43
N GLN A 71 -1.82 -0.03 -11.05
CA GLN A 71 -0.40 0.23 -10.84
C GLN A 71 -0.12 0.60 -9.37
N THR A 72 -0.92 1.50 -8.80
CA THR A 72 -0.80 1.90 -7.38
C THR A 72 -0.95 0.71 -6.44
N LEU A 73 -1.97 -0.14 -6.66
CA LEU A 73 -2.16 -1.35 -5.85
C LEU A 73 -0.97 -2.30 -5.97
N ARG A 74 -0.43 -2.50 -7.17
CA ARG A 74 0.74 -3.37 -7.39
C ARG A 74 1.99 -2.84 -6.66
N GLU A 75 2.27 -1.53 -6.77
CA GLU A 75 3.43 -0.95 -6.08
C GLU A 75 3.29 -1.04 -4.57
N LYS A 76 2.09 -0.75 -4.02
CA LYS A 76 1.83 -0.92 -2.59
C LYS A 76 1.94 -2.38 -2.15
N GLN A 77 1.48 -3.33 -2.98
CA GLN A 77 1.63 -4.75 -2.71
C GLN A 77 3.11 -5.15 -2.59
N GLN A 78 3.96 -4.67 -3.50
CA GLN A 78 5.39 -4.93 -3.47
C GLN A 78 6.03 -4.38 -2.19
N VAL A 79 5.70 -3.14 -1.79
CA VAL A 79 6.19 -2.57 -0.53
C VAL A 79 5.80 -3.46 0.65
N LEU A 80 4.51 -3.82 0.77
CA LEU A 80 4.03 -4.68 1.86
C LEU A 80 4.73 -6.04 1.90
N GLN A 81 4.94 -6.67 0.74
CA GLN A 81 5.65 -7.95 0.65
C GLN A 81 7.10 -7.82 1.13
N VAL A 82 7.82 -6.76 0.70
CA VAL A 82 9.20 -6.51 1.15
C VAL A 82 9.27 -6.32 2.66
N LEU A 83 8.35 -5.54 3.24
CA LEU A 83 8.30 -5.30 4.68
C LEU A 83 8.05 -6.58 5.48
N LEU A 84 7.19 -7.47 4.98
CA LEU A 84 6.89 -8.75 5.63
C LEU A 84 8.03 -9.75 5.49
N THR A 85 8.71 -9.81 4.33
CA THR A 85 9.84 -10.71 4.13
C THR A 85 11.03 -10.33 5.01
N ARG A 86 11.35 -9.04 5.16
CA ARG A 86 12.43 -8.56 6.04
C ARG A 86 12.26 -8.90 7.53
N GLN A 87 11.04 -9.24 7.95
CA GLN A 87 10.75 -9.70 9.32
C GLN A 87 10.90 -11.22 9.46
N ALA A 88 10.80 -11.97 8.35
CA ALA A 88 10.97 -13.41 8.33
C ALA A 88 12.45 -13.85 8.30
N GLU A 89 13.36 -12.90 8.04
CA GLU A 89 14.82 -13.04 8.13
C GLU A 89 15.34 -12.64 9.52
#